data_AF-A0A413UMC5-F1
#
_entry.id   AF-A0A413UMC5-F1
#
_cell.length_a   1.000
_cell.length_b   1.000
_cell.length_c   1.000
_cell.angle_alpha   90.00
_cell.angle_beta   90.00
_cell.angle_gamma   90.00
#
_symmetry.space_group_name_H-M   'P 1'
#
loop_
_entity.id
_entity.type
_entity.pdbx_description
1 polymer ?
#
loop_
_entity_poly.entity_id
_entity_poly.type
_entity_poly.pdbx_seq_one_letter_code
_entity_poly.pdbx_strand_id
1 'polypeptide(L)'
;MVKLTIDNCEVVVPEHTTILDAAKSVGIQIPTLCYLRDLNEIGGCRVCVVEVEGCDQLVAACNNYVLDGMVVHTNSPKAREARRTNVQLLLSQHDSRCTSCVRSGNCNLQTIANDLGIFYLPYEQHLAREGWDFDFPIIRDNDKCIKCMRCIKVCESVQGLGIWDLTNRATHTAVGTRGRAPIGKTDCVACGQCITHCPTGALRERDDTEAVFDALADPDKIVLVQIAPAVRSAWGEELGIPREEATVERLACALRRVGFEYVFDTDFSADLTIMEEGSELLERLGKAAKGEGDSRGWPMFTSCCPGWVRFVKARYPEFVDSLSTSKSPQQMFGAVAKTYYAKVLGVEPERLFVVSVMPCTAKKAECALSSMVGEDGAPDVDVALTVREMVRMIRASHVSVGTLVEEPLDTPLGFGTGAGVIFGATGGVMEAAVRSAYYLVTGENPDADFFTDVRGLDGWKEAVADIDGTKVRVAVAHGLGNAARLLDAIRDGRVSYDFVEVMACPGGCVGGGGQPIHDGCELAAERGQVLWGLDANAKIRFSHENPDVQACYREFLGAPLSPLAEGLLHTDHHAWTMPNEGTC
;
A
#
# COMPACT_ATOMS: atom_id res chain seq x y z
N MET A 1 3.69 13.27 -37.35
CA MET A 1 4.29 14.31 -36.47
C MET A 1 3.54 15.59 -36.73
N VAL A 2 3.22 16.34 -35.68
CA VAL A 2 2.39 17.55 -35.75
C VAL A 2 3.21 18.74 -35.29
N LYS A 3 3.11 19.87 -36.00
CA LYS A 3 3.75 21.13 -35.61
C LYS A 3 2.70 22.10 -35.08
N LEU A 4 2.93 22.66 -33.90
CA LEU A 4 2.04 23.63 -33.27
C LEU A 4 2.83 24.73 -32.56
N THR A 5 2.15 25.79 -32.12
CA THR A 5 2.73 26.85 -31.29
C THR A 5 2.02 26.88 -29.93
N ILE A 6 2.77 26.85 -28.82
CA ILE A 6 2.24 27.00 -27.46
C ILE A 6 2.98 28.17 -26.80
N ASP A 7 2.28 29.23 -26.42
CA ASP A 7 2.85 30.44 -25.80
C ASP A 7 4.09 31.00 -26.56
N ASN A 8 4.02 31.03 -27.90
CA ASN A 8 5.09 31.42 -28.83
C ASN A 8 6.27 30.44 -28.97
N CYS A 9 6.21 29.27 -28.34
CA CYS A 9 7.16 28.19 -28.56
C CYS A 9 6.66 27.27 -29.68
N GLU A 10 7.47 27.06 -30.72
CA GLU A 10 7.20 26.01 -31.70
C GLU A 10 7.44 24.63 -31.07
N VAL A 11 6.45 23.75 -31.19
CA VAL A 11 6.47 22.40 -30.62
C VAL A 11 6.24 21.40 -31.74
N VAL A 12 7.00 20.31 -31.75
CA VAL A 12 6.79 19.19 -32.67
C VAL A 12 6.65 17.91 -31.86
N VAL A 13 5.48 17.27 -31.95
CA VAL A 13 5.15 16.05 -31.20
C VAL A 13 4.50 14.99 -32.09
N PRO A 14 4.44 13.72 -31.66
CA PRO A 14 3.65 12.70 -32.34
C PRO A 14 2.18 13.10 -32.47
N GLU A 15 1.52 12.60 -33.52
CA GLU A 15 0.07 12.69 -33.62
C GLU A 15 -0.60 12.04 -32.40
N HIS A 16 -1.79 12.52 -32.04
CA HIS A 16 -2.52 12.08 -30.84
C HIS A 16 -1.83 12.40 -29.50
N THR A 17 -0.86 13.32 -29.48
CA THR A 17 -0.36 13.90 -28.21
C THR A 17 -1.39 14.89 -27.66
N THR A 18 -1.71 14.83 -26.36
CA THR A 18 -2.62 15.81 -25.74
C THR A 18 -1.99 17.20 -25.70
N ILE A 19 -2.79 18.26 -25.66
CA ILE A 19 -2.27 19.64 -25.47
C ILE A 19 -1.47 19.72 -24.16
N LEU A 20 -1.93 19.03 -23.11
CA LEU A 20 -1.25 18.96 -21.82
C LEU A 20 0.16 18.36 -21.93
N ASP A 21 0.31 17.24 -22.62
CA ASP A 21 1.62 16.58 -22.81
C ASP A 21 2.52 17.38 -23.75
N ALA A 22 1.97 17.98 -24.80
CA ALA A 22 2.71 18.84 -25.71
C ALA A 22 3.27 20.08 -24.97
N ALA A 23 2.46 20.73 -24.13
CA ALA A 23 2.91 21.84 -23.29
C ALA A 23 4.02 21.40 -22.31
N LYS A 24 3.85 20.25 -21.66
CA LYS A 24 4.85 19.69 -20.73
C LYS A 24 6.19 19.45 -21.42
N SER A 25 6.19 19.01 -22.68
CA SER A 25 7.42 18.72 -23.44
C SER A 25 8.35 19.93 -23.65
N VAL A 26 7.79 21.15 -23.57
CA VAL A 26 8.54 22.42 -23.68
C VAL A 26 8.59 23.18 -22.36
N GLY A 27 8.35 22.50 -21.23
CA GLY A 27 8.45 23.07 -19.90
C GLY A 27 7.26 23.94 -19.46
N ILE A 28 6.18 23.99 -20.25
CA ILE A 28 4.97 24.74 -19.89
C ILE A 28 4.07 23.86 -19.03
N GLN A 29 3.80 24.31 -17.80
CA GLN A 29 2.94 23.60 -16.86
C GLN A 29 1.50 24.11 -16.94
N ILE A 30 0.57 23.20 -17.25
CA ILE A 30 -0.87 23.47 -17.20
C ILE A 30 -1.44 22.76 -15.97
N PRO A 31 -2.12 23.47 -15.04
CA PRO A 31 -2.60 22.86 -13.81
C PRO A 31 -3.75 21.88 -14.06
N THR A 32 -3.80 20.80 -13.27
CA THR A 32 -4.84 19.78 -13.35
C THR A 32 -5.27 19.29 -11.97
N LEU A 33 -6.55 18.95 -11.80
CA LEU A 33 -7.07 18.33 -10.57
C LEU A 33 -7.66 16.94 -10.81
N CYS A 34 -8.64 16.84 -11.72
CA CYS A 34 -9.27 15.56 -12.00
C CYS A 34 -8.42 14.66 -12.87
N TYR A 35 -7.55 15.24 -13.70
CA TYR A 35 -6.69 14.47 -14.59
C TYR A 35 -5.79 13.54 -13.77
N LEU A 36 -5.75 12.29 -14.21
CA LEU A 36 -4.76 11.31 -13.79
C LEU A 36 -4.42 10.52 -15.05
N ARG A 37 -3.15 10.59 -15.45
CA ARG A 37 -2.65 10.02 -16.71
C ARG A 37 -3.08 8.57 -16.87
N ASP A 38 -3.58 8.22 -18.05
CA ASP A 38 -4.01 6.87 -18.45
C ASP A 38 -5.18 6.26 -17.65
N LEU A 39 -5.75 7.01 -16.68
CA LEU A 39 -6.79 6.48 -15.78
C LEU A 39 -8.04 7.35 -15.66
N ASN A 40 -7.90 8.67 -15.60
CA ASN A 40 -9.03 9.58 -15.42
C ASN A 40 -8.87 10.87 -16.22
N GLU A 41 -9.31 10.85 -17.47
CA GLU A 41 -9.10 11.91 -18.47
C GLU A 41 -10.39 12.68 -18.79
N ILE A 42 -11.27 12.81 -17.80
CA ILE A 42 -12.64 13.34 -18.00
C ILE A 42 -12.68 14.85 -18.29
N GLY A 43 -11.61 15.60 -17.99
CA GLY A 43 -11.58 17.06 -18.16
C GLY A 43 -12.63 17.84 -17.34
N GLY A 44 -13.30 17.19 -16.39
CA GLY A 44 -14.47 17.71 -15.68
C GLY A 44 -14.19 18.86 -14.71
N CYS A 45 -13.00 18.93 -14.13
CA CYS A 45 -12.64 20.04 -13.21
C CYS A 45 -12.42 21.37 -13.94
N ARG A 46 -12.18 21.34 -15.26
CA ARG A 46 -11.91 22.50 -16.12
C ARG A 46 -10.79 23.42 -15.61
N VAL A 47 -9.85 22.92 -14.80
CA VAL A 47 -8.64 23.65 -14.37
C VAL A 47 -7.57 23.63 -15.47
N CYS A 48 -7.58 22.61 -16.34
CA CYS A 48 -6.64 22.47 -17.45
C CYS A 48 -7.03 23.25 -18.71
N VAL A 49 -7.95 24.21 -18.60
CA VAL A 49 -8.48 24.92 -19.78
C VAL A 49 -7.45 25.87 -20.38
N VAL A 50 -7.34 25.90 -21.71
CA VAL A 50 -6.46 26.77 -22.50
C VAL A 50 -7.25 27.45 -23.61
N GLU A 51 -6.73 28.55 -24.14
CA GLU A 51 -7.28 29.22 -25.31
C GLU A 51 -6.58 28.69 -26.57
N VAL A 52 -7.36 28.48 -27.63
CA VAL A 52 -6.89 27.99 -28.92
C VAL A 52 -7.37 28.98 -29.97
N GLU A 53 -6.47 29.50 -30.81
CA GLU A 53 -6.86 30.44 -31.85
C GLU A 53 -7.85 29.82 -32.83
N GLY A 54 -8.86 30.60 -33.23
CA GLY A 54 -9.97 30.11 -34.05
C GLY A 54 -11.03 29.31 -33.28
N CYS A 55 -10.88 29.10 -31.96
CA CYS A 55 -11.87 28.47 -31.11
C CYS A 55 -12.50 29.47 -30.12
N ASP A 56 -13.81 29.69 -30.23
CA ASP A 56 -14.53 30.58 -29.32
C ASP A 56 -14.62 30.05 -27.89
N GLN A 57 -14.53 28.74 -27.69
CA GLN A 57 -14.60 28.10 -26.37
C GLN A 57 -13.21 27.78 -25.85
N LEU A 58 -13.05 27.80 -24.51
CA LEU A 58 -11.83 27.29 -23.90
C LEU A 58 -11.79 25.76 -23.99
N VAL A 59 -10.63 25.22 -24.34
CA VAL A 59 -10.43 23.78 -24.57
C VAL A 59 -9.75 23.16 -23.36
N ALA A 60 -10.16 21.97 -22.94
CA ALA A 60 -9.48 21.26 -21.85
C ALA A 60 -8.21 20.58 -22.39
N ALA A 61 -7.05 20.99 -21.88
CA ALA A 61 -5.78 20.48 -22.40
C ALA A 61 -5.55 18.99 -22.15
N CYS A 62 -6.14 18.45 -21.08
CA CYS A 62 -5.86 17.08 -20.61
C CYS A 62 -6.52 15.97 -21.44
N ASN A 63 -7.45 16.29 -22.33
CA ASN A 63 -8.18 15.28 -23.13
C ASN A 63 -8.50 15.75 -24.56
N ASN A 64 -7.83 16.80 -25.03
CA ASN A 64 -7.89 17.24 -26.42
C ASN A 64 -6.50 17.09 -27.04
N TYR A 65 -6.45 16.51 -28.24
CA TYR A 65 -5.22 16.30 -28.98
C TYR A 65 -4.79 17.56 -29.74
N VAL A 66 -3.49 17.70 -29.95
CA VAL A 66 -2.93 18.76 -30.78
C VAL A 66 -3.20 18.51 -32.26
N LEU A 67 -3.38 19.59 -33.02
CA LEU A 67 -3.55 19.56 -34.48
C LEU A 67 -2.44 20.38 -35.15
N ASP A 68 -2.18 20.10 -36.43
CA ASP A 68 -1.13 20.81 -37.17
C ASP A 68 -1.52 22.27 -37.40
N GLY A 69 -0.57 23.18 -37.17
CA GLY A 69 -0.80 24.62 -37.21
C GLY A 69 -1.59 25.19 -36.03
N MET A 70 -1.90 24.38 -35.00
CA MET A 70 -2.61 24.85 -33.81
C MET A 70 -1.80 25.92 -33.07
N VAL A 71 -2.47 26.97 -32.59
CA VAL A 71 -1.87 28.01 -31.73
C VAL A 71 -2.59 28.02 -30.40
N VAL A 72 -1.88 27.71 -29.32
CA VAL A 72 -2.40 27.55 -27.97
C VAL A 72 -1.82 28.63 -27.05
N HIS A 73 -2.70 29.32 -26.33
CA HIS A 73 -2.36 30.28 -25.29
C HIS A 73 -2.74 29.71 -23.94
N THR A 74 -1.76 29.35 -23.12
CA THR A 74 -2.01 28.66 -21.84
C THR A 74 -2.32 29.63 -20.70
N ASN A 75 -1.99 30.92 -20.87
CA ASN A 75 -2.11 31.94 -19.82
C ASN A 75 -2.83 33.22 -20.28
N SER A 76 -3.70 33.12 -21.28
CA SER A 76 -4.52 34.25 -21.72
C SER A 76 -5.44 34.77 -20.61
N PRO A 77 -5.89 36.04 -20.66
CA PRO A 77 -6.83 36.58 -19.66
C PRO A 77 -8.08 35.72 -19.51
N LYS A 78 -8.60 35.19 -20.62
CA LYS A 78 -9.78 34.32 -20.65
C LYS A 78 -9.53 32.98 -19.94
N ALA A 79 -8.39 32.32 -20.23
CA ALA A 79 -8.03 31.06 -19.58
C ALA A 79 -7.80 31.25 -18.07
N ARG A 80 -7.09 32.32 -17.67
CA ARG A 80 -6.83 32.65 -16.27
C ARG A 80 -8.11 32.87 -15.47
N GLU A 81 -9.02 33.68 -15.99
CA GLU A 81 -10.29 33.97 -15.31
C GLU A 81 -11.12 32.71 -15.17
N ALA A 82 -11.27 31.93 -16.25
CA ALA A 82 -12.03 30.68 -16.20
C ALA A 82 -11.47 29.69 -15.17
N ARG A 83 -10.15 29.51 -15.10
CA ARG A 83 -9.51 28.63 -14.09
C ARG A 83 -9.80 29.14 -12.68
N ARG A 84 -9.65 30.44 -12.44
CA ARG A 84 -9.94 31.08 -11.14
C ARG A 84 -11.39 30.84 -10.74
N THR A 85 -12.34 31.11 -11.62
CA THR A 85 -13.78 30.88 -11.37
C THR A 85 -14.06 29.40 -11.08
N ASN A 86 -13.51 28.47 -11.86
CA ASN A 86 -13.71 27.03 -11.67
C ASN A 86 -13.21 26.58 -10.29
N VAL A 87 -12.03 27.03 -9.87
CA VAL A 87 -11.49 26.70 -8.54
C VAL A 87 -12.31 27.36 -7.42
N GLN A 88 -12.77 28.60 -7.59
CA GLN A 88 -13.68 29.24 -6.62
C GLN A 88 -15.01 28.48 -6.46
N LEU A 89 -15.56 27.92 -7.53
CA LEU A 89 -16.76 27.08 -7.49
C LEU A 89 -16.51 25.72 -6.82
N LEU A 90 -15.32 25.13 -7.02
CA LEU A 90 -14.93 23.93 -6.27
C LEU A 90 -14.81 24.23 -4.77
N LEU A 91 -14.18 25.36 -4.42
CA LEU A 91 -14.02 25.82 -3.05
C LEU A 91 -15.35 26.21 -2.38
N SER A 92 -16.36 26.61 -3.14
CA SER A 92 -17.70 26.86 -2.61
C SER A 92 -18.42 25.56 -2.18
N GLN A 93 -17.92 24.39 -2.56
CA GLN A 93 -18.41 23.09 -2.10
C GLN A 93 -17.35 22.32 -1.30
N HIS A 94 -16.31 23.00 -0.83
CA HIS A 94 -15.16 22.40 -0.15
C HIS A 94 -14.86 23.07 1.19
N ASP A 95 -14.78 22.27 2.24
CA ASP A 95 -14.30 22.72 3.55
C ASP A 95 -12.80 23.03 3.50
N SER A 96 -12.50 24.33 3.41
CA SER A 96 -11.14 24.86 3.22
C SER A 96 -10.41 25.14 4.53
N ARG A 97 -10.78 24.48 5.65
CA ARG A 97 -10.05 24.51 6.92
C ARG A 97 -8.73 23.75 6.82
N CYS A 98 -7.78 24.32 6.09
CA CYS A 98 -6.52 23.65 5.76
C CYS A 98 -5.61 23.42 6.98
N THR A 99 -5.70 24.26 8.01
CA THR A 99 -4.86 24.17 9.22
C THR A 99 -5.07 22.88 10.02
N SER A 100 -6.24 22.25 9.90
CA SER A 100 -6.57 20.98 10.56
C SER A 100 -6.67 19.80 9.58
N CYS A 101 -6.39 20.02 8.30
CA CYS A 101 -6.51 18.99 7.27
C CYS A 101 -5.25 18.13 7.20
N VAL A 102 -5.40 16.80 7.17
CA VAL A 102 -4.29 15.84 7.03
C VAL A 102 -3.50 15.96 5.72
N ARG A 103 -4.05 16.71 4.75
CA ARG A 103 -3.41 16.99 3.45
C ARG A 103 -2.80 18.39 3.37
N SER A 104 -2.74 19.13 4.48
CA SER A 104 -2.08 20.44 4.50
C SER A 104 -0.61 20.29 4.10
N GLY A 105 -0.17 21.08 3.12
CA GLY A 105 1.20 21.04 2.59
C GLY A 105 1.43 20.09 1.41
N ASN A 106 0.51 19.15 1.15
CA ASN A 106 0.58 18.26 -0.03
C ASN A 106 -0.77 18.11 -0.77
N CYS A 107 -1.70 19.04 -0.57
CA CYS A 107 -3.01 19.08 -1.24
C CYS A 107 -2.91 19.85 -2.56
N ASN A 108 -3.21 19.21 -3.69
CA ASN A 108 -3.11 19.85 -5.01
C ASN A 108 -4.16 20.96 -5.20
N LEU A 109 -5.36 20.82 -4.62
CA LEU A 109 -6.36 21.92 -4.60
C LEU A 109 -5.84 23.15 -3.84
N GLN A 110 -5.14 22.93 -2.72
CA GLN A 110 -4.56 24.01 -1.93
C GLN A 110 -3.47 24.73 -2.74
N THR A 111 -2.55 23.99 -3.37
CA THR A 111 -1.51 24.54 -4.24
C THR A 111 -2.11 25.38 -5.37
N ILE A 112 -3.05 24.82 -6.14
CA ILE A 112 -3.67 25.52 -7.27
C ILE A 112 -4.45 26.77 -6.81
N ALA A 113 -5.16 26.70 -5.68
CA ALA A 113 -5.87 27.87 -5.15
C ALA A 113 -4.91 29.00 -4.77
N ASN A 114 -3.78 28.67 -4.15
CA ASN A 114 -2.73 29.61 -3.80
C ASN A 114 -2.06 30.21 -5.05
N ASP A 115 -1.71 29.38 -6.03
CA ASP A 115 -1.07 29.82 -7.29
C ASP A 115 -1.97 30.75 -8.11
N LEU A 116 -3.28 30.54 -8.05
CA LEU A 116 -4.27 31.42 -8.67
C LEU A 116 -4.57 32.68 -7.84
N GLY A 117 -4.00 32.82 -6.64
CA GLY A 117 -4.21 33.95 -5.74
C GLY A 117 -5.64 34.03 -5.20
N ILE A 118 -6.26 32.89 -4.89
CA ILE A 118 -7.63 32.83 -4.34
C ILE A 118 -7.55 32.91 -2.81
N PHE A 119 -7.78 34.10 -2.27
CA PHE A 119 -7.80 34.37 -0.82
C PHE A 119 -9.18 34.83 -0.31
N TYR A 120 -10.17 34.93 -1.21
CA TYR A 120 -11.57 35.17 -0.88
C TYR A 120 -12.48 34.37 -1.83
N LEU A 121 -13.63 33.95 -1.32
CA LEU A 121 -14.66 33.24 -2.10
C LEU A 121 -15.86 34.17 -2.32
N PRO A 122 -16.26 34.44 -3.57
CA PRO A 122 -17.41 35.28 -3.87
C PRO A 122 -18.75 34.52 -3.78
N TYR A 123 -18.72 33.21 -3.53
CA TYR A 123 -19.88 32.31 -3.53
C TYR A 123 -20.21 31.84 -2.12
N GLU A 124 -21.50 31.59 -1.86
CA GLU A 124 -21.94 30.91 -0.64
C GLU A 124 -21.41 29.47 -0.60
N GLN A 125 -21.02 29.02 0.59
CA GLN A 125 -20.54 27.64 0.77
C GLN A 125 -21.70 26.66 0.93
N HIS A 126 -21.70 25.62 0.11
CA HIS A 126 -22.67 24.52 0.14
C HIS A 126 -21.95 23.19 0.34
N LEU A 127 -21.79 22.79 1.59
CA LEU A 127 -21.15 21.54 1.99
C LEU A 127 -22.14 20.37 1.99
N ALA A 128 -21.65 19.15 1.76
CA ALA A 128 -22.47 17.95 1.65
C ALA A 128 -23.03 17.49 3.02
N ARG A 129 -22.23 17.59 4.08
CA ARG A 129 -22.53 17.21 5.47
C ARG A 129 -23.07 15.79 5.61
N GLU A 130 -22.47 14.86 4.86
CA GLU A 130 -22.80 13.43 4.96
C GLU A 130 -22.02 12.76 6.10
N GLY A 131 -22.69 11.87 6.84
CA GLY A 131 -22.05 11.06 7.87
C GLY A 131 -21.20 9.93 7.28
N TRP A 132 -20.22 9.46 8.05
CA TRP A 132 -19.36 8.33 7.68
C TRP A 132 -19.12 7.42 8.87
N ASP A 133 -18.81 6.15 8.59
CA ASP A 133 -18.38 5.16 9.58
C ASP A 133 -16.88 5.36 9.87
N PHE A 134 -16.56 5.80 11.08
CA PHE A 134 -15.19 6.10 11.48
C PHE A 134 -14.39 4.91 12.00
N ASP A 135 -15.02 3.73 12.13
CA ASP A 135 -14.35 2.51 12.60
C ASP A 135 -13.64 1.78 11.45
N PHE A 136 -14.09 1.99 10.21
CA PHE A 136 -13.48 1.37 9.04
C PHE A 136 -12.10 2.01 8.70
N PRO A 137 -11.08 1.27 8.23
CA PRO A 137 -9.76 1.82 7.95
C PRO A 137 -9.67 2.94 6.91
N ILE A 138 -10.70 3.08 6.05
CA ILE A 138 -10.80 4.15 5.04
C ILE A 138 -11.90 5.11 5.44
N ILE A 139 -11.52 6.36 5.68
CA ILE A 139 -12.41 7.45 6.07
C ILE A 139 -12.70 8.33 4.88
N ARG A 140 -13.98 8.64 4.67
CA ARG A 140 -14.44 9.57 3.64
C ARG A 140 -15.04 10.81 4.26
N ASP A 141 -14.59 11.96 3.77
CA ASP A 141 -15.14 13.27 4.09
C ASP A 141 -15.62 13.93 2.78
N ASN A 142 -16.95 13.91 2.57
CA ASN A 142 -17.54 14.49 1.37
C ASN A 142 -17.45 16.02 1.32
N ASP A 143 -17.27 16.69 2.47
CA ASP A 143 -17.07 18.13 2.51
C ASP A 143 -15.70 18.54 1.97
N LYS A 144 -14.75 17.60 1.85
CA LYS A 144 -13.45 17.83 1.21
C LYS A 144 -13.38 17.28 -0.22
N CYS A 145 -14.47 16.73 -0.76
CA CYS A 145 -14.47 16.10 -2.07
C CYS A 145 -14.73 17.09 -3.22
N ILE A 146 -13.86 17.07 -4.23
CA ILE A 146 -14.05 17.86 -5.47
C ILE A 146 -14.71 17.08 -6.61
N LYS A 147 -15.25 15.89 -6.32
CA LYS A 147 -15.96 15.03 -7.30
C LYS A 147 -15.12 14.85 -8.57
N CYS A 148 -13.84 14.52 -8.39
CA CYS A 148 -12.90 14.36 -9.50
C CYS A 148 -12.91 12.96 -10.12
N MET A 149 -13.61 12.01 -9.50
CA MET A 149 -13.77 10.61 -9.93
C MET A 149 -12.49 9.77 -9.92
N ARG A 150 -11.32 10.32 -9.52
CA ARG A 150 -10.06 9.55 -9.41
C ARG A 150 -10.19 8.33 -8.51
N CYS A 151 -10.83 8.47 -7.34
CA CYS A 151 -11.08 7.35 -6.43
C CYS A 151 -11.99 6.26 -7.02
N ILE A 152 -12.97 6.65 -7.84
CA ILE A 152 -13.84 5.71 -8.57
C ILE A 152 -12.99 4.95 -9.60
N LYS A 153 -12.26 5.67 -10.45
CA LYS A 153 -11.47 5.07 -11.53
C LYS A 153 -10.37 4.14 -11.05
N VAL A 154 -9.62 4.51 -10.02
CA VAL A 154 -8.58 3.61 -9.47
C VAL A 154 -9.18 2.36 -8.84
N CYS A 155 -10.30 2.48 -8.13
CA CYS A 155 -10.95 1.34 -7.48
C CYS A 155 -11.61 0.38 -8.49
N GLU A 156 -12.14 0.92 -9.58
CA GLU A 156 -12.76 0.14 -10.66
C GLU A 156 -11.72 -0.46 -11.61
N SER A 157 -10.83 0.36 -12.17
CA SER A 157 -9.99 -0.05 -13.32
C SER A 157 -8.66 -0.68 -12.91
N VAL A 158 -8.09 -0.28 -11.75
CA VAL A 158 -6.80 -0.83 -11.28
C VAL A 158 -7.04 -1.95 -10.27
N GLN A 159 -8.00 -1.78 -9.37
CA GLN A 159 -8.29 -2.74 -8.31
C GLN A 159 -9.42 -3.74 -8.65
N GLY A 160 -10.22 -3.50 -9.69
CA GLY A 160 -11.29 -4.42 -10.10
C GLY A 160 -12.45 -4.56 -9.10
N LEU A 161 -12.56 -3.66 -8.11
CA LEU A 161 -13.56 -3.77 -7.03
C LEU A 161 -14.83 -2.97 -7.32
N GLY A 162 -14.68 -1.73 -7.80
CA GLY A 162 -15.81 -0.84 -8.10
C GLY A 162 -16.65 -0.47 -6.87
N ILE A 163 -16.01 -0.18 -5.73
CA ILE A 163 -16.67 0.17 -4.47
C ILE A 163 -17.33 1.55 -4.52
N TRP A 164 -16.70 2.50 -5.21
CA TRP A 164 -17.13 3.89 -5.24
C TRP A 164 -18.02 4.17 -6.46
N ASP A 165 -19.02 5.04 -6.27
CA ASP A 165 -19.90 5.50 -7.33
C ASP A 165 -20.36 6.95 -7.08
N LEU A 166 -20.97 7.58 -8.08
CA LEU A 166 -21.73 8.81 -7.89
C LEU A 166 -23.08 8.49 -7.26
N THR A 167 -23.34 9.09 -6.11
CA THR A 167 -24.59 8.98 -5.38
C THR A 167 -25.36 10.30 -5.44
N ASN A 168 -26.64 10.24 -5.06
CA ASN A 168 -27.57 11.39 -5.11
C ASN A 168 -27.75 11.96 -6.54
N ARG A 169 -28.39 13.13 -6.64
CA ARG A 169 -28.66 13.82 -7.91
C ARG A 169 -28.58 15.33 -7.72
N ALA A 170 -28.42 16.05 -8.83
CA ALA A 170 -28.40 17.51 -8.88
C ALA A 170 -27.41 18.11 -7.87
N THR A 171 -27.84 19.09 -7.08
CA THR A 171 -27.01 19.80 -6.08
C THR A 171 -26.50 18.89 -4.96
N HIS A 172 -27.12 17.74 -4.72
CA HIS A 172 -26.72 16.79 -3.69
C HIS A 172 -25.76 15.71 -4.18
N THR A 173 -25.36 15.73 -5.47
CA THR A 173 -24.45 14.73 -6.03
C THR A 173 -23.18 14.62 -5.18
N ALA A 174 -22.88 13.41 -4.72
CA ALA A 174 -21.71 13.09 -3.92
C ALA A 174 -21.02 11.86 -4.51
N VAL A 175 -19.79 11.59 -4.09
CA VAL A 175 -19.22 10.26 -4.29
C VAL A 175 -19.51 9.48 -3.01
N GLY A 176 -19.96 8.24 -3.17
CA GLY A 176 -20.29 7.35 -2.07
C GLY A 176 -20.01 5.90 -2.47
N THR A 177 -20.37 4.96 -1.61
CA THR A 177 -20.33 3.54 -1.95
C THR A 177 -21.42 3.20 -2.99
N ARG A 178 -21.12 2.27 -3.88
CA ARG A 178 -22.09 1.74 -4.85
C ARG A 178 -23.31 1.19 -4.10
N GLY A 179 -24.50 1.55 -4.56
CA GLY A 179 -25.75 1.21 -3.88
C GLY A 179 -25.98 1.89 -2.52
N ARG A 180 -25.10 2.81 -2.09
CA ARG A 180 -25.10 3.46 -0.77
C ARG A 180 -25.01 2.49 0.41
N ALA A 181 -24.39 1.33 0.21
CA ALA A 181 -24.15 0.39 1.29
C ALA A 181 -23.13 0.96 2.31
N PRO A 182 -23.27 0.73 3.62
CA PRO A 182 -22.21 1.06 4.57
C PRO A 182 -20.88 0.43 4.13
N ILE A 183 -19.75 1.15 4.26
CA ILE A 183 -18.46 0.70 3.71
C ILE A 183 -18.04 -0.68 4.24
N GLY A 184 -18.28 -0.94 5.53
CA GLY A 184 -18.03 -2.24 6.17
C GLY A 184 -18.96 -3.38 5.70
N LYS A 185 -19.96 -3.10 4.87
CA LYS A 185 -20.86 -4.07 4.23
C LYS A 185 -20.62 -4.19 2.72
N THR A 186 -19.51 -3.67 2.23
CA THR A 186 -19.08 -3.81 0.83
C THR A 186 -17.91 -4.79 0.70
N ASP A 187 -17.55 -5.14 -0.53
CA ASP A 187 -16.34 -5.92 -0.84
C ASP A 187 -15.05 -5.11 -0.70
N CYS A 188 -15.08 -3.97 0.00
CA CYS A 188 -13.90 -3.15 0.18
C CYS A 188 -12.81 -3.93 0.93
N VAL A 189 -11.68 -4.09 0.27
CA VAL A 189 -10.50 -4.79 0.80
C VAL A 189 -9.59 -3.88 1.63
N ALA A 190 -9.98 -2.62 1.82
CA ALA A 190 -9.22 -1.61 2.57
C ALA A 190 -7.78 -1.34 2.05
N CYS A 191 -7.49 -1.56 0.76
CA CYS A 191 -6.13 -1.37 0.21
C CYS A 191 -5.63 0.08 0.19
N GLY A 192 -6.55 1.06 0.30
CA GLY A 192 -6.21 2.47 0.41
C GLY A 192 -5.74 3.15 -0.88
N GLN A 193 -5.77 2.48 -2.04
CA GLN A 193 -5.40 3.10 -3.32
C GLN A 193 -6.26 4.33 -3.67
N CYS A 194 -7.52 4.36 -3.22
CA CYS A 194 -8.36 5.55 -3.37
C CYS A 194 -7.88 6.76 -2.55
N ILE A 195 -7.12 6.55 -1.46
CA ILE A 195 -6.54 7.61 -0.62
C ILE A 195 -5.34 8.23 -1.34
N THR A 196 -4.39 7.41 -1.81
CA THR A 196 -3.17 7.88 -2.49
C THR A 196 -3.48 8.63 -3.79
N HIS A 197 -4.60 8.31 -4.43
CA HIS A 197 -5.07 8.94 -5.66
C HIS A 197 -6.10 10.06 -5.44
N CYS A 198 -6.37 10.45 -4.20
CA CYS A 198 -7.22 11.60 -3.90
C CYS A 198 -6.38 12.88 -3.94
N PRO A 199 -6.75 13.92 -4.73
CA PRO A 199 -5.99 15.19 -4.76
C PRO A 199 -6.23 16.09 -3.54
N THR A 200 -7.14 15.69 -2.64
CA THR A 200 -7.56 16.47 -1.46
C THR A 200 -7.67 15.60 -0.20
N GLY A 201 -8.09 16.19 0.93
CA GLY A 201 -8.37 15.47 2.18
C GLY A 201 -9.70 14.69 2.23
N ALA A 202 -10.35 14.43 1.09
CA ALA A 202 -11.64 13.73 1.04
C ALA A 202 -11.57 12.25 1.41
N LEU A 203 -10.40 11.64 1.26
CA LEU A 203 -10.13 10.27 1.64
C LEU A 203 -8.85 10.25 2.46
N ARG A 204 -8.90 9.56 3.60
CA ARG A 204 -7.77 9.37 4.51
C ARG A 204 -7.89 8.02 5.21
N GLU A 205 -6.81 7.61 5.85
CA GLU A 205 -6.82 6.50 6.80
C GLU A 205 -7.60 6.87 8.07
N ARG A 206 -8.15 5.84 8.74
CA ARG A 206 -8.52 5.96 10.16
C ARG A 206 -7.26 6.29 10.95
N ASP A 207 -7.38 7.28 11.83
CA ASP A 207 -6.26 7.81 12.59
C ASP A 207 -6.25 7.13 13.95
N ASP A 208 -5.24 6.29 14.21
CA ASP A 208 -5.09 5.53 15.44
C ASP A 208 -3.94 6.09 16.32
N THR A 209 -3.43 7.29 16.02
CA THR A 209 -2.31 7.89 16.75
C THR A 209 -2.62 8.17 18.21
N GLU A 210 -3.83 8.61 18.53
CA GLU A 210 -4.24 8.88 19.92
C GLU A 210 -4.28 7.58 20.74
N ALA A 211 -4.76 6.47 20.17
CA ALA A 211 -4.74 5.18 20.85
C ALA A 211 -3.31 4.75 21.21
N VAL A 212 -2.33 5.09 20.37
CA VAL A 212 -0.92 4.83 20.66
C VAL A 212 -0.36 5.81 21.69
N PHE A 213 -0.70 7.11 21.63
CA PHE A 213 -0.28 8.06 22.67
C PHE A 213 -0.87 7.71 24.04
N ASP A 214 -2.12 7.24 24.09
CA ASP A 214 -2.76 6.76 25.31
C ASP A 214 -2.00 5.55 25.87
N ALA A 215 -1.63 4.59 25.02
CA ALA A 215 -0.81 3.43 25.44
C ALA A 215 0.59 3.85 25.92
N LEU A 216 1.23 4.82 25.25
CA LEU A 216 2.55 5.36 25.64
C LEU A 216 2.51 6.12 26.96
N ALA A 217 1.35 6.68 27.33
CA ALA A 217 1.15 7.37 28.59
C ALA A 217 0.76 6.43 29.75
N ASP A 218 0.40 5.19 29.47
CA ASP A 218 -0.01 4.19 30.46
C ASP A 218 1.22 3.50 31.08
N PRO A 219 1.52 3.73 32.37
CA PRO A 219 2.69 3.14 33.03
C PRO A 219 2.61 1.62 33.23
N ASP A 220 1.42 1.03 33.08
CA ASP A 220 1.24 -0.42 33.21
C ASP A 220 1.57 -1.16 31.90
N LYS A 221 1.66 -0.41 30.78
CA LYS A 221 1.96 -0.92 29.45
C LYS A 221 3.44 -0.77 29.10
N ILE A 222 3.92 -1.72 28.30
CA ILE A 222 5.22 -1.71 27.63
C ILE A 222 4.92 -1.62 26.14
N VAL A 223 5.14 -0.44 25.56
CA VAL A 223 4.76 -0.18 24.17
C VAL A 223 5.93 -0.46 23.25
N LEU A 224 5.74 -1.43 22.37
CA LEU A 224 6.72 -1.85 21.39
C LEU A 224 6.23 -1.56 19.97
N VAL A 225 7.14 -1.26 19.05
CA VAL A 225 6.81 -0.94 17.66
C VAL A 225 7.62 -1.77 16.68
N GLN A 226 6.97 -2.36 15.69
CA GLN A 226 7.61 -3.04 14.56
C GLN A 226 7.52 -2.21 13.27
N ILE A 227 8.58 -2.21 12.47
CA ILE A 227 8.70 -1.41 11.24
C ILE A 227 8.65 -2.34 10.01
N ALA A 228 7.67 -2.14 9.13
CA ALA A 228 7.56 -2.91 7.89
C ALA A 228 8.66 -2.56 6.86
N PRO A 229 9.06 -3.52 6.00
CA PRO A 229 10.18 -3.34 5.07
C PRO A 229 10.04 -2.09 4.19
N ALA A 230 8.86 -1.86 3.62
CA ALA A 230 8.61 -0.74 2.72
C ALA A 230 8.59 0.64 3.42
N VAL A 231 8.51 0.71 4.76
CA VAL A 231 8.62 1.98 5.51
C VAL A 231 10.00 2.60 5.32
N ARG A 232 11.04 1.75 5.28
CA ARG A 232 12.46 2.12 5.07
C ARG A 232 12.68 2.93 3.78
N SER A 233 11.83 2.69 2.79
CA SER A 233 11.94 3.34 1.48
C SER A 233 11.29 4.72 1.42
N ALA A 234 10.43 5.07 2.39
CA ALA A 234 9.52 6.20 2.24
C ALA A 234 9.37 7.12 3.46
N TRP A 235 9.76 6.68 4.67
CA TRP A 235 9.48 7.42 5.91
C TRP A 235 10.07 8.84 5.95
N GLY A 236 11.21 9.05 5.28
CA GLY A 236 11.91 10.33 5.25
C GLY A 236 11.28 11.38 4.33
N GLU A 237 10.43 10.97 3.38
CA GLU A 237 9.94 11.84 2.29
C GLU A 237 9.20 13.07 2.81
N GLU A 238 8.25 12.88 3.73
CA GLU A 238 7.47 13.98 4.30
C GLU A 238 8.24 14.76 5.38
N LEU A 239 9.28 14.16 5.96
CA LEU A 239 10.12 14.83 6.96
C LEU A 239 11.25 15.66 6.33
N GLY A 240 11.39 15.60 5.00
CA GLY A 240 12.37 16.40 4.25
C GLY A 240 13.81 15.98 4.49
N ILE A 241 14.04 14.72 4.90
CA ILE A 241 15.39 14.18 5.04
C ILE A 241 15.86 13.51 3.73
N PRO A 242 17.13 13.66 3.34
CA PRO A 242 17.68 12.95 2.19
C PRO A 242 17.55 11.43 2.32
N ARG A 243 17.41 10.74 1.20
CA ARG A 243 17.21 9.28 1.21
C ARG A 243 18.39 8.55 1.85
N GLU A 244 19.61 8.99 1.56
CA GLU A 244 20.87 8.43 2.08
C GLU A 244 20.94 8.49 3.61
N GLU A 245 20.23 9.45 4.20
CA GLU A 245 20.15 9.71 5.63
C GLU A 245 18.94 9.05 6.30
N ALA A 246 17.94 8.61 5.52
CA ALA A 246 16.71 8.00 5.99
C ALA A 246 16.89 6.49 6.31
N THR A 247 17.88 6.15 7.13
CA THR A 247 18.15 4.77 7.57
C THR A 247 17.10 4.26 8.57
N VAL A 248 17.00 2.93 8.74
CA VAL A 248 16.05 2.36 9.70
C VAL A 248 16.50 2.61 11.14
N GLU A 249 17.81 2.66 11.37
CA GLU A 249 18.43 2.94 12.67
C GLU A 249 18.15 4.38 13.12
N ARG A 250 18.13 5.32 12.18
CA ARG A 250 17.70 6.70 12.45
C ARG A 250 16.21 6.76 12.76
N LEU A 251 15.39 6.00 12.03
CA LEU A 251 13.96 5.88 12.33
C LEU A 251 13.74 5.27 13.72
N ALA A 252 14.52 4.26 14.11
CA ALA A 252 14.44 3.65 15.43
C ALA A 252 14.74 4.66 16.54
N CYS A 253 15.80 5.45 16.40
CA CYS A 253 16.07 6.56 17.30
C CYS A 253 14.89 7.54 17.36
N ALA A 254 14.29 7.89 16.22
CA ALA A 254 13.14 8.81 16.17
C ALA A 254 11.93 8.25 16.93
N LEU A 255 11.61 6.96 16.77
CA LEU A 255 10.50 6.31 17.47
C LEU A 255 10.76 6.21 18.98
N ARG A 256 11.99 5.94 19.42
CA ARG A 256 12.33 6.03 20.86
C ARG A 256 12.13 7.44 21.41
N ARG A 257 12.43 8.49 20.62
CA ARG A 257 12.13 9.88 21.01
C ARG A 257 10.65 10.22 21.04
N VAL A 258 9.81 9.51 20.28
CA VAL A 258 8.35 9.62 20.39
C VAL A 258 7.85 9.01 21.70
N GLY A 259 8.49 7.95 22.18
CA GLY A 259 8.23 7.34 23.49
C GLY A 259 8.19 5.81 23.50
N PHE A 260 8.37 5.14 22.35
CA PHE A 260 8.37 3.68 22.29
C PHE A 260 9.53 3.10 23.10
N GLU A 261 9.26 2.08 23.91
CA GLU A 261 10.27 1.42 24.76
C GLU A 261 11.17 0.50 23.93
N TYR A 262 10.57 -0.24 22.99
CA TYR A 262 11.29 -1.15 22.12
C TYR A 262 10.91 -0.94 20.66
N VAL A 263 11.91 -0.88 19.79
CA VAL A 263 11.76 -0.70 18.35
C VAL A 263 12.37 -1.89 17.61
N PHE A 264 11.52 -2.59 16.88
CA PHE A 264 11.81 -3.85 16.23
C PHE A 264 11.56 -3.79 14.72
N ASP A 265 11.95 -4.87 14.08
CA ASP A 265 11.94 -5.03 12.64
C ASP A 265 10.90 -6.06 12.24
N THR A 266 9.93 -5.68 11.40
CA THR A 266 9.02 -6.68 10.83
C THR A 266 9.80 -7.64 9.90
N ASP A 267 10.98 -7.27 9.40
CA ASP A 267 11.80 -8.13 8.54
C ASP A 267 12.22 -9.43 9.28
N PHE A 268 12.35 -9.41 10.61
CA PHE A 268 12.51 -10.63 11.43
C PHE A 268 11.35 -11.62 11.20
N SER A 269 10.12 -11.11 11.28
CA SER A 269 8.92 -11.92 11.09
C SER A 269 8.62 -12.22 9.61
N ALA A 270 9.19 -11.44 8.68
CA ALA A 270 9.18 -11.77 7.26
C ALA A 270 10.04 -13.01 7.00
N ASP A 271 11.22 -13.08 7.60
CA ASP A 271 12.05 -14.28 7.58
C ASP A 271 11.34 -15.48 8.23
N LEU A 272 10.64 -15.27 9.35
CA LEU A 272 9.81 -16.30 9.98
C LEU A 272 8.67 -16.76 9.06
N THR A 273 8.04 -15.83 8.34
CA THR A 273 7.01 -16.15 7.34
C THR A 273 7.57 -17.05 6.25
N ILE A 274 8.77 -16.77 5.75
CA ILE A 274 9.43 -17.64 4.75
C ILE A 274 9.73 -19.03 5.30
N MET A 275 10.13 -19.13 6.58
CA MET A 275 10.39 -20.43 7.19
C MET A 275 9.12 -21.29 7.24
N GLU A 276 7.98 -20.72 7.62
CA GLU A 276 6.69 -21.43 7.64
C GLU A 276 6.13 -21.66 6.24
N GLU A 277 6.01 -20.62 5.42
CA GLU A 277 5.40 -20.68 4.09
C GLU A 277 6.23 -21.51 3.10
N GLY A 278 7.56 -21.42 3.17
CA GLY A 278 8.46 -22.27 2.41
C GLY A 278 8.37 -23.74 2.83
N SER A 279 8.24 -24.01 4.13
CA SER A 279 8.03 -25.38 4.63
C SER A 279 6.67 -25.93 4.22
N GLU A 280 5.61 -25.11 4.27
CA GLU A 280 4.27 -25.48 3.80
C GLU A 280 4.28 -25.81 2.31
N LEU A 281 4.95 -25.00 1.48
CA LEU A 281 5.09 -25.28 0.05
C LEU A 281 5.73 -26.65 -0.19
N LEU A 282 6.83 -26.96 0.51
CA LEU A 282 7.54 -28.22 0.37
C LEU A 282 6.70 -29.42 0.85
N GLU A 283 5.94 -29.25 1.94
CA GLU A 283 4.99 -30.25 2.43
C GLU A 283 3.90 -30.54 1.38
N ARG A 284 3.31 -29.50 0.78
CA ARG A 284 2.30 -29.61 -0.29
C ARG A 284 2.87 -30.27 -1.55
N LEU A 285 4.03 -29.82 -2.03
CA LEU A 285 4.72 -30.39 -3.20
C LEU A 285 5.08 -31.86 -2.97
N GLY A 286 5.56 -32.20 -1.76
CA GLY A 286 5.92 -33.57 -1.39
C GLY A 286 4.71 -34.51 -1.39
N LYS A 287 3.54 -34.06 -0.94
CA LYS A 287 2.28 -34.82 -1.03
C LYS A 287 1.84 -35.00 -2.49
N ALA A 288 1.85 -33.93 -3.27
CA ALA A 288 1.50 -33.98 -4.69
C ALA A 288 2.41 -34.93 -5.49
N ALA A 289 3.72 -34.94 -5.23
CA ALA A 289 4.68 -35.85 -5.86
C ALA A 289 4.41 -37.34 -5.54
N LYS A 290 3.80 -37.64 -4.40
CA LYS A 290 3.38 -39.00 -4.01
C LYS A 290 2.03 -39.41 -4.61
N GLY A 291 1.36 -38.52 -5.34
CA GLY A 291 0.00 -38.74 -5.83
C GLY A 291 -1.06 -38.67 -4.73
N GLU A 292 -0.70 -38.14 -3.55
CA GLU A 292 -1.66 -37.82 -2.50
C GLU A 292 -2.38 -36.54 -2.90
N GLY A 293 -3.72 -36.54 -2.86
CA GLY A 293 -4.49 -35.33 -3.11
C GLY A 293 -4.28 -34.31 -2.00
N ASP A 294 -4.10 -33.03 -2.36
CA ASP A 294 -4.15 -31.93 -1.40
C ASP A 294 -5.55 -31.31 -1.39
N SER A 295 -6.26 -31.45 -0.26
CA SER A 295 -7.59 -30.88 -0.09
C SER A 295 -7.60 -29.35 -0.11
N ARG A 296 -6.43 -28.70 0.06
CA ARG A 296 -6.26 -27.24 0.02
C ARG A 296 -6.29 -26.67 -1.41
N GLY A 297 -6.17 -27.52 -2.43
CA GLY A 297 -6.14 -27.09 -3.83
C GLY A 297 -4.81 -26.45 -4.25
N TRP A 298 -4.68 -26.19 -5.55
CA TRP A 298 -3.51 -25.59 -6.19
C TRP A 298 -3.92 -24.40 -7.09
N PRO A 299 -3.06 -23.39 -7.28
CA PRO A 299 -1.71 -23.25 -6.71
C PRO A 299 -1.73 -22.86 -5.22
N MET A 300 -0.63 -23.01 -4.49
CA MET A 300 -0.51 -22.36 -3.18
C MET A 300 -0.38 -20.84 -3.39
N PHE A 301 -1.23 -20.04 -2.74
CA PHE A 301 -1.18 -18.58 -2.79
C PHE A 301 -0.54 -18.01 -1.53
N THR A 302 0.25 -16.94 -1.67
CA THR A 302 0.71 -16.18 -0.50
C THR A 302 -0.47 -15.58 0.28
N SER A 303 -0.35 -15.46 1.61
CA SER A 303 -1.42 -14.92 2.49
C SER A 303 -1.05 -13.61 3.19
N CYS A 304 0.18 -13.11 3.03
CA CYS A 304 0.71 -11.98 3.82
C CYS A 304 0.06 -10.61 3.53
N CYS A 305 -0.60 -10.46 2.38
CA CYS A 305 -1.30 -9.24 1.97
C CYS A 305 -2.79 -9.29 2.35
N PRO A 306 -3.26 -8.54 3.37
CA PRO A 306 -4.66 -8.61 3.80
C PRO A 306 -5.66 -8.10 2.76
N GLY A 307 -5.23 -7.16 1.89
CA GLY A 307 -6.06 -6.70 0.78
C GLY A 307 -6.31 -7.82 -0.24
N TRP A 308 -5.34 -8.72 -0.43
CA TRP A 308 -5.47 -9.90 -1.27
C TRP A 308 -6.36 -10.97 -0.60
N VAL A 309 -6.12 -11.29 0.68
CA VAL A 309 -6.95 -12.26 1.41
C VAL A 309 -8.43 -11.85 1.42
N ARG A 310 -8.72 -10.58 1.67
CA ARG A 310 -10.10 -10.05 1.58
C ARG A 310 -10.67 -10.12 0.15
N PHE A 311 -9.84 -9.91 -0.87
CA PHE A 311 -10.26 -9.96 -2.27
C PHE A 311 -10.64 -11.38 -2.69
N VAL A 312 -9.78 -12.37 -2.42
CA VAL A 312 -10.04 -13.77 -2.78
C VAL A 312 -11.28 -14.29 -2.05
N LYS A 313 -11.43 -14.02 -0.75
CA LYS A 313 -12.65 -14.39 0.01
C LYS A 313 -13.93 -13.75 -0.56
N ALA A 314 -13.86 -12.50 -1.01
CA ALA A 314 -15.03 -11.79 -1.52
C ALA A 314 -15.40 -12.15 -2.96
N ARG A 315 -14.42 -12.46 -3.82
CA ARG A 315 -14.63 -12.57 -5.28
C ARG A 315 -14.28 -13.92 -5.89
N TYR A 316 -13.45 -14.70 -5.22
CA TYR A 316 -13.01 -16.02 -5.67
C TYR A 316 -12.94 -17.00 -4.49
N PRO A 317 -14.06 -17.22 -3.77
CA PRO A 317 -14.08 -18.05 -2.57
C PRO A 317 -13.57 -19.49 -2.83
N GLU A 318 -13.63 -19.97 -4.09
CA GLU A 318 -13.08 -21.26 -4.51
C GLU A 318 -11.57 -21.41 -4.32
N PHE A 319 -10.82 -20.30 -4.17
CA PHE A 319 -9.36 -20.31 -3.97
C PHE A 319 -8.93 -20.03 -2.52
N VAL A 320 -9.87 -19.91 -1.58
CA VAL A 320 -9.56 -19.56 -0.18
C VAL A 320 -8.71 -20.65 0.49
N ASP A 321 -9.06 -21.92 0.27
CA ASP A 321 -8.30 -23.05 0.83
C ASP A 321 -6.87 -23.13 0.26
N SER A 322 -6.64 -22.52 -0.91
CA SER A 322 -5.35 -22.50 -1.58
C SER A 322 -4.40 -21.45 -1.02
N LEU A 323 -4.85 -20.56 -0.13
CA LEU A 323 -3.97 -19.66 0.61
C LEU A 323 -3.01 -20.45 1.52
N SER A 324 -1.80 -19.93 1.66
CA SER A 324 -0.88 -20.29 2.75
C SER A 324 -1.57 -20.04 4.09
N THR A 325 -1.39 -20.97 5.02
CA THR A 325 -1.96 -20.85 6.36
C THR A 325 -1.09 -19.98 7.26
N SER A 326 0.15 -19.70 6.87
CA SER A 326 1.03 -18.77 7.56
C SER A 326 0.37 -17.41 7.76
N LYS A 327 0.45 -16.87 8.98
CA LYS A 327 0.09 -15.48 9.28
C LYS A 327 1.01 -14.54 8.50
N SER A 328 0.58 -13.29 8.33
CA SER A 328 1.47 -12.28 7.75
C SER A 328 2.61 -11.94 8.70
N PRO A 329 3.72 -11.34 8.21
CA PRO A 329 4.82 -10.89 9.06
C PRO A 329 4.35 -10.04 10.24
N GLN A 330 3.44 -9.08 10.01
CA GLN A 330 2.86 -8.26 11.08
C GLN A 330 2.28 -9.10 12.22
N GLN A 331 1.47 -10.11 11.89
CA GLN A 331 0.74 -10.90 12.88
C GLN A 331 1.62 -11.97 13.51
N MET A 332 2.54 -12.57 12.75
CA MET A 332 3.59 -13.43 13.30
C MET A 332 4.44 -12.66 14.32
N PHE A 333 4.83 -11.42 14.01
CA PHE A 333 5.55 -10.58 14.96
C PHE A 333 4.76 -10.36 16.24
N GLY A 334 3.47 -10.00 16.13
CA GLY A 334 2.61 -9.78 17.29
C GLY A 334 2.50 -11.02 18.19
N ALA A 335 2.25 -12.18 17.58
CA ALA A 335 2.18 -13.46 18.29
C ALA A 335 3.51 -13.78 18.99
N VAL A 336 4.65 -13.61 18.31
CA VAL A 336 5.99 -13.86 18.89
C VAL A 336 6.32 -12.83 19.98
N ALA A 337 5.96 -11.57 19.81
CA ALA A 337 6.20 -10.53 20.80
C ALA A 337 5.44 -10.83 22.10
N LYS A 338 4.14 -11.15 22.00
CA LYS A 338 3.29 -11.46 23.17
C LYS A 338 3.55 -12.83 23.79
N THR A 339 4.34 -13.70 23.16
CA THR A 339 4.66 -15.03 23.70
C THR A 339 6.14 -15.21 24.01
N TYR A 340 6.99 -15.27 23.00
CA TYR A 340 8.43 -15.46 23.15
C TYR A 340 9.09 -14.25 23.81
N TYR A 341 8.82 -13.04 23.32
CA TYR A 341 9.50 -11.86 23.84
C TYR A 341 9.02 -11.45 25.24
N ALA A 342 7.73 -11.64 25.54
CA ALA A 342 7.20 -11.52 26.91
C ALA A 342 8.00 -12.38 27.91
N LYS A 343 8.34 -13.63 27.52
CA LYS A 343 9.20 -14.52 28.33
C LYS A 343 10.63 -14.01 28.44
N VAL A 344 11.20 -13.49 27.35
CA VAL A 344 12.55 -12.88 27.34
C VAL A 344 12.62 -11.69 28.30
N LEU A 345 11.58 -10.86 28.34
CA LEU A 345 11.48 -9.72 29.25
C LEU A 345 11.10 -10.12 30.69
N GLY A 346 10.56 -11.32 30.91
CA GLY A 346 10.04 -11.75 32.21
C GLY A 346 8.81 -10.95 32.64
N VAL A 347 7.93 -10.62 31.70
CA VAL A 347 6.69 -9.87 31.94
C VAL A 347 5.48 -10.64 31.43
N GLU A 348 4.31 -10.32 31.99
CA GLU A 348 3.04 -10.88 31.52
C GLU A 348 2.69 -10.34 30.10
N PRO A 349 2.18 -11.17 29.18
CA PRO A 349 1.82 -10.76 27.82
C PRO A 349 0.91 -9.54 27.73
N GLU A 350 -0.03 -9.40 28.67
CA GLU A 350 -1.04 -8.33 28.69
C GLU A 350 -0.44 -6.95 28.97
N ARG A 351 0.80 -6.90 29.47
CA ARG A 351 1.56 -5.65 29.59
C ARG A 351 2.09 -5.16 28.26
N LEU A 352 2.32 -6.05 27.29
CA LEU A 352 2.84 -5.66 25.99
C LEU A 352 1.73 -5.04 25.13
N PHE A 353 2.00 -3.84 24.63
CA PHE A 353 1.18 -3.18 23.62
C PHE A 353 1.96 -3.09 22.32
N VAL A 354 1.55 -3.89 21.34
CA VAL A 354 2.24 -4.09 20.07
C VAL A 354 1.70 -3.14 19.02
N VAL A 355 2.52 -2.19 18.60
CA VAL A 355 2.24 -1.28 17.49
C VAL A 355 3.00 -1.73 16.25
N SER A 356 2.38 -1.57 15.09
CA SER A 356 3.07 -1.80 13.81
C SER A 356 3.01 -0.54 12.94
N VAL A 357 4.11 -0.21 12.28
CA VAL A 357 4.14 0.83 11.24
C VAL A 357 4.16 0.16 9.88
N MET A 358 3.11 0.41 9.10
CA MET A 358 2.80 -0.31 7.88
C MET A 358 2.55 0.67 6.72
N PRO A 359 3.01 0.37 5.50
CA PRO A 359 2.64 1.14 4.31
C PRO A 359 1.21 0.84 3.81
N CYS A 360 0.32 0.33 4.68
CA CYS A 360 -0.93 -0.30 4.29
C CYS A 360 -2.06 0.04 5.26
N THR A 361 -3.22 0.42 4.72
CA THR A 361 -4.45 0.63 5.52
C THR A 361 -5.17 -0.67 5.82
N ALA A 362 -5.03 -1.71 5.00
CA ALA A 362 -5.69 -3.00 5.23
C ALA A 362 -5.10 -3.76 6.42
N LYS A 363 -3.87 -3.44 6.82
CA LYS A 363 -3.24 -3.97 8.05
C LYS A 363 -4.00 -3.57 9.32
N LYS A 364 -4.69 -2.43 9.33
CA LYS A 364 -5.60 -2.02 10.41
C LYS A 364 -6.80 -2.98 10.54
N ALA A 365 -7.34 -3.44 9.42
CA ALA A 365 -8.42 -4.45 9.43
C ALA A 365 -7.89 -5.83 9.85
N GLU A 366 -6.66 -6.17 9.47
CA GLU A 366 -6.04 -7.45 9.84
C GLU A 366 -5.86 -7.59 11.35
N CYS A 367 -5.45 -6.52 12.05
CA CYS A 367 -5.39 -6.48 13.53
C CYS A 367 -6.74 -6.79 14.21
N ALA A 368 -7.86 -6.52 13.53
CA ALA A 368 -9.20 -6.69 14.09
C ALA A 368 -9.84 -8.03 13.75
N LEU A 369 -9.12 -8.94 13.08
CA LEU A 369 -9.64 -10.26 12.72
C LEU A 369 -9.72 -11.16 13.96
N SER A 370 -10.81 -11.92 14.08
CA SER A 370 -11.03 -12.86 15.18
C SER A 370 -10.01 -14.00 15.25
N SER A 371 -9.27 -14.25 14.17
CA SER A 371 -8.19 -15.25 14.09
C SER A 371 -6.79 -14.69 14.33
N MET A 372 -6.67 -13.39 14.61
CA MET A 372 -5.40 -12.70 14.89
C MET A 372 -5.34 -12.28 16.36
N VAL A 373 -5.58 -13.26 17.22
CA VAL A 373 -5.63 -13.11 18.68
C VAL A 373 -4.81 -14.21 19.35
N GLY A 374 -4.27 -13.90 20.52
CA GLY A 374 -3.63 -14.88 21.42
C GLY A 374 -4.66 -15.78 22.12
N GLU A 375 -4.16 -16.71 22.93
CA GLU A 375 -5.00 -17.68 23.68
C GLU A 375 -5.97 -16.99 24.66
N ASP A 376 -5.61 -15.82 25.17
CA ASP A 376 -6.41 -14.97 26.06
C ASP A 376 -7.48 -14.14 25.32
N GLY A 377 -7.48 -14.19 23.98
CA GLY A 377 -8.35 -13.39 23.11
C GLY A 377 -7.86 -11.96 22.88
N ALA A 378 -6.68 -11.58 23.38
CA ALA A 378 -6.08 -10.28 23.08
C ALA A 378 -5.54 -10.27 21.64
N PRO A 379 -5.60 -9.14 20.91
CA PRO A 379 -5.05 -9.05 19.56
C PRO A 379 -3.55 -9.39 19.53
N ASP A 380 -3.08 -10.09 18.49
CA ASP A 380 -1.64 -10.30 18.28
C ASP A 380 -0.92 -8.94 18.13
N VAL A 381 -1.53 -8.01 17.38
CA VAL A 381 -1.08 -6.62 17.20
C VAL A 381 -2.21 -5.68 17.57
N ASP A 382 -1.96 -4.82 18.56
CA ASP A 382 -2.98 -3.92 19.13
C ASP A 382 -3.33 -2.77 18.17
N VAL A 383 -2.34 -2.16 17.52
CA VAL A 383 -2.55 -1.05 16.58
C VAL A 383 -1.63 -1.15 15.36
N ALA A 384 -2.18 -0.87 14.18
CA ALA A 384 -1.40 -0.62 12.96
C ALA A 384 -1.47 0.85 12.56
N LEU A 385 -0.34 1.54 12.57
CA LEU A 385 -0.17 2.90 12.06
C LEU A 385 0.29 2.85 10.61
N THR A 386 -0.21 3.77 9.79
CA THR A 386 0.36 4.06 8.49
C THR A 386 1.67 4.85 8.60
N VAL A 387 2.47 4.89 7.53
CA VAL A 387 3.66 5.76 7.47
C VAL A 387 3.29 7.23 7.72
N ARG A 388 2.14 7.66 7.21
CA ARG A 388 1.62 9.03 7.42
C ARG A 388 1.26 9.30 8.87
N GLU A 389 0.63 8.35 9.57
CA GLU A 389 0.34 8.44 11.01
C GLU A 389 1.62 8.53 11.83
N MET A 390 2.60 7.66 11.55
CA MET A 390 3.90 7.70 12.20
C MET A 390 4.59 9.06 12.00
N VAL A 391 4.60 9.60 10.78
CA VAL A 391 5.17 10.93 10.50
C VAL A 391 4.46 12.02 11.29
N ARG A 392 3.12 11.94 11.45
CA ARG A 392 2.36 12.88 12.30
C ARG A 392 2.78 12.77 13.76
N MET A 393 2.97 11.56 14.29
CA MET A 393 3.47 11.36 15.66
C MET A 393 4.87 11.95 15.85
N ILE A 394 5.81 11.67 14.94
CA ILE A 394 7.18 12.23 14.98
C ILE A 394 7.14 13.77 15.01
N ARG A 395 6.30 14.37 14.18
CA ARG A 395 6.09 15.84 14.15
C ARG A 395 5.46 16.35 15.43
N ALA A 396 4.45 15.67 15.97
CA ALA A 396 3.76 16.04 17.21
C ALA A 396 4.70 15.97 18.43
N SER A 397 5.63 15.03 18.44
CA SER A 397 6.69 14.91 19.46
C SER A 397 7.88 15.87 19.22
N HIS A 398 7.80 16.75 18.21
CA HIS A 398 8.84 17.73 17.87
C HIS A 398 10.25 17.10 17.66
N VAL A 399 10.30 15.87 17.16
CA VAL A 399 11.57 15.15 16.95
C VAL A 399 12.30 15.70 15.73
N SER A 400 13.50 16.22 15.93
CA SER A 400 14.37 16.72 14.86
C SER A 400 15.15 15.57 14.22
N VAL A 401 14.52 14.86 13.28
CA VAL A 401 15.08 13.63 12.70
C VAL A 401 16.44 13.82 12.00
N GLY A 402 16.69 14.99 11.39
CA GLY A 402 17.97 15.29 10.74
C GLY A 402 19.16 15.48 11.69
N THR A 403 18.92 15.57 13.01
CA THR A 403 19.99 15.71 14.02
C THR A 403 20.22 14.42 14.81
N LEU A 404 19.46 13.37 14.54
CA LEU A 404 19.55 12.12 15.28
C LEU A 404 20.82 11.36 14.90
N VAL A 405 21.45 10.78 15.90
CA VAL A 405 22.49 9.78 15.74
C VAL A 405 21.80 8.42 15.64
N GLU A 406 22.24 7.59 14.70
CA GLU A 406 21.68 6.27 14.47
C GLU A 406 21.84 5.37 15.69
N GLU A 407 20.78 4.63 16.01
CA GLU A 407 20.76 3.64 17.07
C GLU A 407 20.27 2.30 16.49
N PRO A 408 20.85 1.17 16.91
CA PRO A 408 20.39 -0.13 16.45
C PRO A 408 18.94 -0.39 16.91
N LEU A 409 18.27 -1.30 16.22
CA LEU A 409 16.99 -1.85 16.66
C LEU A 409 17.20 -2.80 17.84
N ASP A 410 16.13 -3.04 18.61
CA ASP A 410 16.17 -3.87 19.81
C ASP A 410 16.22 -5.37 19.47
N THR A 411 16.93 -6.17 20.28
CA THR A 411 17.09 -7.62 20.08
C THR A 411 16.21 -8.42 21.07
N PRO A 412 15.80 -9.66 20.76
CA PRO A 412 16.18 -10.49 19.62
C PRO A 412 15.25 -10.39 18.41
N LEU A 413 14.31 -9.43 18.34
CA LEU A 413 13.35 -9.34 17.23
C LEU A 413 13.67 -8.22 16.22
N GLY A 414 14.87 -7.65 16.29
CA GLY A 414 15.27 -6.46 15.52
C GLY A 414 16.12 -6.72 14.29
N PHE A 415 16.49 -7.97 14.02
CA PHE A 415 17.29 -8.34 12.85
C PHE A 415 16.46 -9.03 11.78
N GLY A 416 16.50 -8.49 10.56
CA GLY A 416 15.98 -9.12 9.35
C GLY A 416 17.05 -9.29 8.27
N THR A 417 16.89 -10.31 7.43
CA THR A 417 17.80 -10.58 6.32
C THR A 417 17.42 -9.78 5.07
N GLY A 418 18.30 -9.78 4.06
CA GLY A 418 17.99 -9.21 2.75
C GLY A 418 16.73 -9.81 2.10
N ALA A 419 16.44 -11.10 2.35
CA ALA A 419 15.20 -11.73 1.92
C ALA A 419 13.97 -11.12 2.60
N GLY A 420 14.03 -10.85 3.91
CA GLY A 420 12.98 -10.12 4.62
C GLY A 420 12.76 -8.70 4.08
N VAL A 421 13.84 -7.98 3.78
CA VAL A 421 13.77 -6.59 3.28
C VAL A 421 13.01 -6.47 1.96
N ILE A 422 13.17 -7.42 1.04
CA ILE A 422 12.54 -7.34 -0.30
C ILE A 422 11.04 -7.64 -0.31
N PHE A 423 10.46 -8.14 0.80
CA PHE A 423 9.01 -8.36 0.93
C PHE A 423 8.17 -7.13 0.56
N GLY A 424 8.72 -5.93 0.76
CA GLY A 424 8.02 -4.69 0.44
C GLY A 424 7.78 -4.46 -1.06
N ALA A 425 8.54 -5.13 -1.93
CA ALA A 425 8.44 -5.01 -3.39
C ALA A 425 7.74 -6.24 -4.00
N THR A 426 6.98 -6.03 -5.07
CA THR A 426 6.37 -7.14 -5.81
C THR A 426 7.42 -8.14 -6.31
N GLY A 427 7.18 -9.43 -6.07
CA GLY A 427 8.09 -10.52 -6.39
C GLY A 427 9.11 -10.82 -5.28
N GLY A 428 9.22 -9.96 -4.27
CA GLY A 428 10.17 -10.15 -3.18
C GLY A 428 9.82 -11.31 -2.25
N VAL A 429 8.52 -11.53 -1.99
CA VAL A 429 8.07 -12.69 -1.19
C VAL A 429 8.35 -13.98 -1.94
N MET A 430 8.02 -14.01 -3.24
CA MET A 430 8.32 -15.13 -4.12
C MET A 430 9.81 -15.45 -4.15
N GLU A 431 10.67 -14.45 -4.38
CA GLU A 431 12.11 -14.63 -4.43
C GLU A 431 12.68 -15.12 -3.08
N ALA A 432 12.23 -14.54 -1.97
CA ALA A 432 12.64 -14.97 -0.63
C ALA A 432 12.22 -16.41 -0.29
N ALA A 433 10.99 -16.80 -0.67
CA ALA A 433 10.48 -18.16 -0.48
C ALA A 433 11.28 -19.18 -1.31
N VAL A 434 11.53 -18.87 -2.59
CA VAL A 434 12.28 -19.75 -3.50
C VAL A 434 13.74 -19.91 -3.05
N ARG A 435 14.39 -18.84 -2.55
CA ARG A 435 15.74 -18.91 -1.94
C ARG A 435 15.80 -19.91 -0.79
N SER A 436 14.85 -19.86 0.15
CA SER A 436 14.86 -20.76 1.30
C SER A 436 14.37 -22.17 0.95
N ALA A 437 13.40 -22.31 0.06
CA ALA A 437 12.97 -23.62 -0.43
C ALA A 437 14.12 -24.38 -1.10
N TYR A 438 15.00 -23.68 -1.84
CA TYR A 438 16.19 -24.29 -2.42
C TYR A 438 17.10 -24.91 -1.36
N TYR A 439 17.42 -24.15 -0.30
CA TYR A 439 18.23 -24.65 0.80
C TYR A 439 17.57 -25.81 1.55
N LEU A 440 16.26 -25.72 1.83
CA LEU A 440 15.53 -26.76 2.55
C LEU A 440 15.50 -28.10 1.78
N VAL A 441 15.57 -28.07 0.45
CA VAL A 441 15.62 -29.27 -0.39
C VAL A 441 17.06 -29.80 -0.55
N THR A 442 18.02 -28.91 -0.77
CA THR A 442 19.38 -29.30 -1.21
C THR A 442 20.41 -29.34 -0.08
N GLY A 443 20.16 -28.63 1.02
CA GLY A 443 21.14 -28.37 2.08
C GLY A 443 22.21 -27.34 1.73
N GLU A 444 22.14 -26.71 0.56
CA GLU A 444 23.09 -25.70 0.08
C GLU A 444 22.36 -24.44 -0.39
N ASN A 445 22.99 -23.27 -0.23
CA ASN A 445 22.41 -22.02 -0.72
C ASN A 445 22.66 -21.84 -2.21
N PRO A 446 21.65 -21.41 -2.99
CA PRO A 446 21.88 -20.97 -4.35
C PRO A 446 22.61 -19.61 -4.35
N ASP A 447 22.99 -19.10 -5.53
CA ASP A 447 23.33 -17.69 -5.64
C ASP A 447 22.13 -16.85 -5.18
N ALA A 448 22.33 -15.79 -4.38
CA ALA A 448 21.22 -15.00 -3.86
C ALA A 448 20.40 -14.31 -4.98
N ASP A 449 21.00 -14.10 -6.15
CA ASP A 449 20.35 -13.55 -7.34
C ASP A 449 20.05 -14.64 -8.39
N PHE A 450 19.98 -15.92 -8.00
CA PHE A 450 19.65 -17.00 -8.95
C PHE A 450 18.24 -16.91 -9.55
N PHE A 451 17.34 -16.19 -8.89
CA PHE A 451 15.93 -16.11 -9.26
C PHE A 451 15.42 -14.66 -9.28
N THR A 452 15.72 -13.95 -10.37
CA THR A 452 15.35 -12.52 -10.52
C THR A 452 14.24 -12.28 -11.55
N ASP A 453 13.78 -13.31 -12.24
CA ASP A 453 12.76 -13.23 -13.31
C ASP A 453 11.40 -12.71 -12.82
N VAL A 454 11.16 -12.74 -11.50
CA VAL A 454 9.92 -12.24 -10.87
C VAL A 454 10.01 -10.77 -10.41
N ARG A 455 11.16 -10.11 -10.60
CA ARG A 455 11.34 -8.67 -10.33
C ARG A 455 10.67 -7.82 -11.42
N GLY A 456 10.52 -6.51 -11.17
CA GLY A 456 9.92 -5.58 -12.12
C GLY A 456 8.43 -5.30 -11.89
N LEU A 457 7.83 -4.49 -12.78
CA LEU A 457 6.50 -3.87 -12.59
C LEU A 457 5.44 -4.34 -13.58
N ASP A 458 5.73 -5.40 -14.33
CA ASP A 458 4.71 -6.07 -15.12
C ASP A 458 3.65 -6.66 -14.18
N GLY A 459 2.39 -6.31 -14.43
CA GLY A 459 1.28 -6.60 -13.51
C GLY A 459 1.04 -8.08 -13.23
N TRP A 460 1.49 -8.96 -14.12
CA TRP A 460 1.52 -10.40 -14.00
C TRP A 460 2.83 -10.90 -14.61
N LYS A 461 3.65 -11.56 -13.78
CA LYS A 461 4.93 -12.17 -14.14
C LYS A 461 4.87 -13.67 -13.91
N GLU A 462 5.58 -14.42 -14.74
CA GLU A 462 5.64 -15.89 -14.68
C GLU A 462 7.09 -16.34 -14.80
N ALA A 463 7.47 -17.34 -14.03
CA ALA A 463 8.80 -17.92 -14.08
C ALA A 463 8.77 -19.38 -13.64
N VAL A 464 9.87 -20.09 -13.88
CA VAL A 464 10.07 -21.46 -13.38
C VAL A 464 11.35 -21.48 -12.58
N ALA A 465 11.24 -21.71 -11.28
CA ALA A 465 12.39 -21.94 -10.42
C ALA A 465 12.81 -23.41 -10.52
N ASP A 466 14.08 -23.66 -10.80
CA ASP A 466 14.65 -25.00 -10.80
C ASP A 466 15.35 -25.24 -9.44
N ILE A 467 14.75 -26.10 -8.62
CA ILE A 467 15.27 -26.49 -7.32
C ILE A 467 15.81 -27.92 -7.43
N ASP A 468 17.09 -28.05 -7.75
CA ASP A 468 17.79 -29.34 -7.93
C ASP A 468 17.05 -30.32 -8.84
N GLY A 469 16.62 -29.83 -10.01
CA GLY A 469 15.85 -30.60 -11.00
C GLY A 469 14.35 -30.61 -10.77
N THR A 470 13.87 -30.13 -9.62
CA THR A 470 12.44 -29.92 -9.35
C THR A 470 11.99 -28.58 -9.90
N LYS A 471 11.17 -28.60 -10.94
CA LYS A 471 10.63 -27.38 -11.57
C LYS A 471 9.41 -26.89 -10.80
N VAL A 472 9.53 -25.74 -10.16
CA VAL A 472 8.44 -25.03 -9.49
C VAL A 472 7.97 -23.90 -10.38
N ARG A 473 6.75 -24.01 -10.91
CA ARG A 473 6.12 -22.98 -11.75
C ARG A 473 5.53 -21.92 -10.84
N VAL A 474 5.95 -20.68 -11.03
CA VAL A 474 5.52 -19.58 -10.16
C VAL A 474 4.92 -18.44 -10.94
N ALA A 475 4.02 -17.71 -10.29
CA ALA A 475 3.50 -16.45 -10.79
C ALA A 475 3.50 -15.36 -9.71
N VAL A 476 3.63 -14.12 -10.14
CA VAL A 476 3.53 -12.95 -9.28
C VAL A 476 2.54 -11.98 -9.91
N ALA A 477 1.50 -11.61 -9.16
CA ALA A 477 0.55 -10.60 -9.58
C ALA A 477 0.52 -9.43 -8.59
N HIS A 478 0.49 -8.21 -9.12
CA HIS A 478 0.30 -7.01 -8.30
C HIS A 478 -0.77 -6.08 -8.86
N GLY A 479 -1.58 -5.52 -7.96
CA GLY A 479 -2.82 -4.85 -8.34
C GLY A 479 -3.94 -5.86 -8.52
N LEU A 480 -5.05 -5.68 -7.80
CA LEU A 480 -6.14 -6.66 -7.77
C LEU A 480 -6.84 -6.88 -9.12
N GLY A 481 -6.78 -5.90 -10.04
CA GLY A 481 -7.25 -6.12 -11.43
C GLY A 481 -6.39 -7.15 -12.18
N ASN A 482 -5.08 -7.19 -11.93
CA ASN A 482 -4.21 -8.22 -12.50
C ASN A 482 -4.39 -9.56 -11.79
N ALA A 483 -4.57 -9.54 -10.46
CA ALA A 483 -4.90 -10.75 -9.69
C ALA A 483 -6.18 -11.41 -10.21
N ALA A 484 -7.24 -10.63 -10.48
CA ALA A 484 -8.48 -11.13 -11.08
C ALA A 484 -8.21 -11.86 -12.42
N ARG A 485 -7.45 -11.23 -13.32
CA ARG A 485 -7.09 -11.81 -14.63
C ARG A 485 -6.31 -13.12 -14.50
N LEU A 486 -5.41 -13.20 -13.53
CA LEU A 486 -4.64 -14.40 -13.21
C LEU A 486 -5.56 -15.52 -12.66
N LEU A 487 -6.42 -15.21 -11.69
CA LEU A 487 -7.35 -16.19 -11.12
C LEU A 487 -8.36 -16.70 -12.14
N ASP A 488 -8.89 -15.83 -13.00
CA ASP A 488 -9.73 -16.25 -14.13
C ASP A 488 -8.95 -17.21 -15.04
N ALA A 489 -7.66 -16.94 -15.32
CA ALA A 489 -6.84 -17.82 -16.15
C ALA A 489 -6.57 -19.18 -15.50
N ILE A 490 -6.36 -19.22 -14.19
CA ILE A 490 -6.20 -20.45 -13.41
C ILE A 490 -7.52 -21.24 -13.43
N ARG A 491 -8.65 -20.60 -13.13
CA ARG A 491 -9.98 -21.22 -13.10
C ARG A 491 -10.38 -21.80 -14.45
N ASP A 492 -10.08 -21.08 -15.53
CA ASP A 492 -10.37 -21.52 -16.90
C ASP A 492 -9.41 -22.62 -17.41
N GLY A 493 -8.38 -23.00 -16.62
CA GLY A 493 -7.35 -23.97 -17.01
C GLY A 493 -6.42 -23.46 -18.11
N ARG A 494 -6.34 -22.15 -18.34
CA ARG A 494 -5.44 -21.52 -19.33
C ARG A 494 -3.99 -21.51 -18.87
N VAL A 495 -3.77 -21.49 -17.56
CA VAL A 495 -2.45 -21.50 -16.91
C VAL A 495 -2.48 -22.38 -15.68
N SER A 496 -1.32 -22.86 -15.22
CA SER A 496 -1.19 -23.71 -14.04
C SER A 496 0.16 -23.44 -13.37
N TYR A 497 0.11 -23.16 -12.08
CA TYR A 497 1.26 -22.86 -11.23
C TYR A 497 1.28 -23.76 -10.01
N ASP A 498 2.42 -23.77 -9.33
CA ASP A 498 2.62 -24.45 -8.07
C ASP A 498 2.56 -23.44 -6.92
N PHE A 499 3.14 -22.25 -7.09
CA PHE A 499 3.15 -21.19 -6.08
C PHE A 499 2.88 -19.80 -6.68
N VAL A 500 2.03 -19.00 -6.06
CA VAL A 500 1.62 -17.69 -6.58
C VAL A 500 1.68 -16.61 -5.50
N GLU A 501 2.45 -15.55 -5.75
CA GLU A 501 2.44 -14.33 -4.94
C GLU A 501 1.38 -13.37 -5.46
N VAL A 502 0.56 -12.83 -4.55
CA VAL A 502 -0.41 -11.77 -4.90
C VAL A 502 -0.32 -10.59 -3.93
N MET A 503 -0.09 -9.41 -4.50
CA MET A 503 -0.08 -8.14 -3.79
C MET A 503 -1.23 -7.25 -4.27
N ALA A 504 -2.05 -6.74 -3.34
CA ALA A 504 -3.20 -5.91 -3.72
C ALA A 504 -2.81 -4.57 -4.36
N CYS A 505 -1.68 -3.99 -3.95
CA CYS A 505 -1.24 -2.68 -4.41
C CYS A 505 -0.28 -2.81 -5.61
N PRO A 506 -0.40 -1.96 -6.65
CA PRO A 506 0.56 -1.93 -7.75
C PRO A 506 2.00 -1.73 -7.24
N GLY A 507 2.93 -2.56 -7.72
CA GLY A 507 4.33 -2.56 -7.29
C GLY A 507 4.60 -3.14 -5.90
N GLY A 508 3.58 -3.62 -5.17
CA GLY A 508 3.71 -4.19 -3.83
C GLY A 508 3.46 -3.18 -2.71
N CYS A 509 3.93 -3.49 -1.50
CA CYS A 509 3.74 -2.65 -0.31
C CYS A 509 4.40 -1.27 -0.44
N VAL A 510 5.46 -1.12 -1.23
CA VAL A 510 6.08 0.18 -1.56
C VAL A 510 5.13 1.16 -2.24
N GLY A 511 4.10 0.66 -2.94
CA GLY A 511 2.98 1.42 -3.51
C GLY A 511 1.70 1.37 -2.65
N GLY A 512 1.81 0.97 -1.38
CA GLY A 512 0.67 0.72 -0.51
C GLY A 512 -0.11 1.99 -0.10
N GLY A 513 -1.39 1.81 0.22
CA GLY A 513 -2.30 2.92 0.57
C GLY A 513 -1.95 3.70 1.85
N GLY A 514 -1.01 3.21 2.66
CA GLY A 514 -0.50 3.89 3.85
C GLY A 514 0.78 4.72 3.64
N GLN A 515 1.31 4.76 2.41
CA GLN A 515 2.53 5.48 2.08
C GLN A 515 2.35 7.01 1.96
N PRO A 516 3.43 7.80 2.01
CA PRO A 516 3.38 9.22 1.66
C PRO A 516 2.75 9.48 0.28
N ILE A 517 2.02 10.59 0.18
CA ILE A 517 1.25 10.94 -1.02
C ILE A 517 1.99 12.01 -1.83
N HIS A 518 2.32 11.67 -3.08
CA HIS A 518 2.81 12.59 -4.10
C HIS A 518 1.77 12.64 -5.23
N ASP A 519 1.01 13.73 -5.31
CA ASP A 519 -0.16 13.76 -6.20
C ASP A 519 0.21 13.56 -7.67
N GLY A 520 -0.37 12.53 -8.29
CA GLY A 520 -0.13 12.21 -9.71
C GLY A 520 1.17 11.45 -9.99
N CYS A 521 1.90 11.01 -8.96
CA CYS A 521 3.14 10.25 -9.08
C CYS A 521 2.99 8.84 -8.50
N GLU A 522 3.48 7.84 -9.22
CA GLU A 522 3.60 6.46 -8.76
C GLU A 522 5.05 6.16 -8.36
N LEU A 523 5.33 6.09 -7.06
CA LEU A 523 6.69 5.92 -6.52
C LEU A 523 7.06 4.46 -6.23
N ALA A 524 6.20 3.50 -6.55
CA ALA A 524 6.44 2.09 -6.25
C ALA A 524 7.74 1.57 -6.88
N ALA A 525 8.07 2.03 -8.09
CA ALA A 525 9.31 1.69 -8.78
C ALA A 525 10.56 2.14 -7.99
N GLU A 526 10.62 3.43 -7.68
CA GLU A 526 11.77 4.07 -7.02
C GLU A 526 11.96 3.51 -5.60
N ARG A 527 10.86 3.40 -4.84
CA ARG A 527 10.85 2.81 -3.51
C ARG A 527 11.19 1.31 -3.52
N GLY A 528 10.79 0.58 -4.57
CA GLY A 528 11.16 -0.82 -4.75
C GLY A 528 12.67 -0.99 -4.95
N GLN A 529 13.29 -0.15 -5.79
CA GLN A 529 14.74 -0.18 -6.03
C GLN A 529 15.57 0.04 -4.77
N VAL A 530 15.05 0.84 -3.84
CA VAL A 530 15.65 0.98 -2.51
C VAL A 530 15.74 -0.37 -1.80
N LEU A 531 14.68 -1.17 -1.77
CA LEU A 531 14.67 -2.45 -1.06
C LEU A 531 15.60 -3.47 -1.73
N TRP A 532 15.58 -3.54 -3.07
CA TRP A 532 16.51 -4.38 -3.84
C TRP A 532 17.98 -4.00 -3.58
N GLY A 533 18.27 -2.70 -3.49
CA GLY A 533 19.60 -2.21 -3.14
C GLY A 533 20.02 -2.57 -1.72
N LEU A 534 19.09 -2.58 -0.75
CA LEU A 534 19.37 -2.99 0.62
C LEU A 534 19.68 -4.50 0.70
N ASP A 535 18.92 -5.36 0.01
CA ASP A 535 19.21 -6.80 -0.07
C ASP A 535 20.57 -7.08 -0.72
N ALA A 536 20.88 -6.42 -1.84
CA ALA A 536 22.17 -6.60 -2.52
C ALA A 536 23.38 -6.24 -1.64
N ASN A 537 23.20 -5.33 -0.66
CA ASN A 537 24.26 -4.92 0.28
C ASN A 537 24.15 -5.62 1.64
N ALA A 538 23.16 -6.49 1.85
CA ALA A 538 22.97 -7.20 3.11
C ALA A 538 24.03 -8.29 3.29
N LYS A 539 24.51 -8.47 4.53
CA LYS A 539 25.47 -9.54 4.85
C LYS A 539 24.84 -10.93 4.86
N ILE A 540 23.55 -11.00 5.21
CA ILE A 540 22.75 -12.22 5.23
C ILE A 540 21.55 -11.97 4.33
N ARG A 541 21.38 -12.79 3.28
CA ARG A 541 20.37 -12.61 2.22
C ARG A 541 19.33 -13.75 2.18
N PHE A 542 19.41 -14.68 3.12
CA PHE A 542 18.56 -15.87 3.20
C PHE A 542 17.87 -15.95 4.55
N SER A 543 16.54 -16.07 4.55
CA SER A 543 15.74 -16.07 5.79
C SER A 543 16.13 -17.16 6.77
N HIS A 544 16.46 -18.36 6.28
CA HIS A 544 16.88 -19.49 7.12
C HIS A 544 18.27 -19.31 7.76
N GLU A 545 19.05 -18.31 7.35
CA GLU A 545 20.33 -17.93 7.96
C GLU A 545 20.17 -16.84 9.03
N ASN A 546 18.95 -16.32 9.26
CA ASN A 546 18.70 -15.33 10.30
C ASN A 546 18.98 -15.94 11.70
N PRO A 547 20.01 -15.46 12.43
CA PRO A 547 20.42 -16.06 13.69
C PRO A 547 19.35 -15.96 14.78
N ASP A 548 18.58 -14.87 14.77
CA ASP A 548 17.51 -14.62 15.75
C ASP A 548 16.29 -15.49 15.47
N VAL A 549 15.93 -15.69 14.20
CA VAL A 549 14.86 -16.64 13.80
C VAL A 549 15.27 -18.07 14.18
N GLN A 550 16.51 -18.45 13.90
CA GLN A 550 17.02 -19.77 14.30
C GLN A 550 17.01 -19.95 15.83
N ALA A 551 17.35 -18.91 16.60
CA ALA A 551 17.26 -18.94 18.06
C ALA A 551 15.80 -19.11 18.51
N CYS A 552 14.87 -18.36 17.93
CA CYS A 552 13.44 -18.47 18.23
C CYS A 552 12.91 -19.89 18.00
N TYR A 553 13.29 -20.55 16.89
CA TYR A 553 12.94 -21.96 16.68
C TYR A 553 13.60 -22.87 17.71
N ARG A 554 14.93 -22.80 17.90
CA ARG A 554 15.63 -23.71 18.83
C ARG A 554 15.15 -23.60 20.28
N GLU A 555 14.85 -22.39 20.73
CA GLU A 555 14.55 -22.09 22.13
C GLU A 555 13.06 -22.14 22.44
N PHE A 556 12.19 -21.94 21.45
CA PHE A 556 10.76 -21.77 21.68
C PHE A 556 9.89 -22.56 20.71
N LEU A 557 9.91 -22.26 19.41
CA LEU A 557 8.93 -22.81 18.44
C LEU A 557 9.21 -24.27 18.04
N GLY A 558 10.43 -24.77 18.25
CA GLY A 558 10.89 -26.09 17.80
C GLY A 558 11.36 -26.08 16.36
N ALA A 559 10.45 -26.33 15.42
CA ALA A 559 10.70 -26.39 13.99
C ALA A 559 9.54 -25.73 13.22
N PRO A 560 9.73 -25.31 11.95
CA PRO A 560 8.62 -24.91 11.10
C PRO A 560 7.56 -26.00 11.03
N LEU A 561 6.29 -25.60 11.00
CA LEU A 561 5.12 -26.50 11.03
C LEU A 561 5.04 -27.41 12.28
N SER A 562 5.74 -27.08 13.37
CA SER A 562 5.52 -27.76 14.66
C SER A 562 4.14 -27.41 15.21
N PRO A 563 3.55 -28.21 16.13
CA PRO A 563 2.25 -27.87 16.73
C PRO A 563 2.21 -26.49 17.40
N LEU A 564 3.32 -26.02 17.97
CA LEU A 564 3.41 -24.69 18.57
C LEU A 564 3.55 -23.60 17.50
N ALA A 565 4.35 -23.84 16.46
CA ALA A 565 4.46 -22.94 15.32
C ALA A 565 3.11 -22.80 14.59
N GLU A 566 2.41 -23.90 14.32
CA GLU A 566 1.06 -23.89 13.74
C GLU A 566 0.08 -23.11 14.64
N GLY A 567 0.10 -23.33 15.96
CA GLY A 567 -0.80 -22.64 16.88
C GLY A 567 -0.57 -21.12 16.96
N LEU A 568 0.68 -20.65 16.84
CA LEU A 568 1.02 -19.23 16.99
C LEU A 568 1.12 -18.48 15.66
N LEU A 569 1.66 -19.12 14.64
CA LEU A 569 2.12 -18.50 13.41
C LEU A 569 1.23 -18.81 12.21
N HIS A 570 0.22 -19.67 12.35
CA HIS A 570 -0.74 -19.97 11.28
C HIS A 570 -2.14 -19.46 11.64
N THR A 571 -3.02 -19.36 10.65
CA THR A 571 -4.38 -18.85 10.80
C THR A 571 -5.37 -19.67 9.97
N ASP A 572 -6.59 -19.74 10.49
CA ASP A 572 -7.73 -20.28 9.75
C ASP A 572 -8.44 -19.17 8.99
N HIS A 573 -8.38 -19.23 7.65
CA HIS A 573 -9.03 -18.26 6.77
C HIS A 573 -10.57 -18.32 6.82
N HIS A 574 -11.17 -19.37 7.40
CA HIS A 574 -12.62 -19.52 7.57
C HIS A 574 -13.13 -19.06 8.93
N ALA A 575 -12.25 -18.69 9.86
CA ALA A 575 -12.62 -18.20 11.19
C ALA A 575 -13.32 -16.82 11.17
N TRP A 576 -13.34 -16.15 10.01
CA TRP A 576 -14.04 -14.90 9.77
C TRP A 576 -14.56 -14.86 8.33
N THR A 577 -15.58 -14.01 8.09
CA THR A 577 -16.22 -13.89 6.78
C THR A 577 -16.18 -12.47 6.22
N MET A 578 -16.11 -12.37 4.90
CA MET A 578 -16.39 -11.12 4.19
C MET A 578 -17.90 -10.84 4.21
N PRO A 579 -18.35 -9.57 4.20
CA PRO A 579 -19.77 -9.23 4.30
C PRO A 579 -20.69 -9.88 3.27
N ASN A 580 -20.16 -10.20 2.08
CA ASN A 580 -20.88 -10.80 0.95
C ASN A 580 -20.39 -12.23 0.64
N GLU A 581 -19.66 -12.87 1.55
CA GLU A 581 -19.20 -14.24 1.36
C GLU A 581 -20.41 -15.18 1.28
N GLY A 582 -20.63 -15.79 0.11
CA GLY A 582 -21.76 -16.69 -0.15
C GLY A 582 -23.01 -16.06 -0.79
N THR A 583 -23.04 -14.77 -1.11
CA THR A 583 -24.12 -14.18 -1.93
C THR A 583 -23.72 -14.18 -3.41
N CYS A 584 -23.96 -15.31 -4.09
CA CYS A 584 -23.99 -15.40 -5.55
C CYS A 584 -25.40 -15.18 -6.10
#